data_AF-A0A3S2PUP0-F1
#
_entry.id   AF-A0A3S2PUP0-F1
#
_cell.length_a   1.000
_cell.length_b   1.000
_cell.length_c   1.000
_cell.angle_alpha   90.00
_cell.angle_beta   90.00
_cell.angle_gamma   90.00
#
_symmetry.space_group_name_H-M   'P 1'
#
loop_
_entity.id
_entity.type
_entity.pdbx_description
1 polymer ?
#
loop_
_entity_poly.entity_id
_entity_poly.type
_entity_poly.pdbx_seq_one_letter_code
_entity_poly.pdbx_strand_id
1 'polypeptide(L)'
;MAMVSGGWGDPNGGTNGLGDKGYLKGEEDDGSPQAGGSDMEAGDEDKACVVDCVVCGDKSSGKHYGVFTCEGCKSFFKRSVRRNLSYTCRSNRECQIDQHHRNQCQYCRLKKCFRVGMRKEAVQRGRIPPQPSLSPSITPIGGTSSLAGGEFYNNNNNGGSGGGQPVSELISQLLRAEPYPSSRFGHQYNQQSGPDNAMGIDNICELAARLLFSTVEWARNIPYFPELPVSDQVALLRLSWSELFILNAAQSSLPLHMAPLLAAAGFHSSPMSAERVVSFMDQVRMFQDQVDKLTRLQVDSAEYSCLKAIALFSPDACGLTDPVHVESLQEKAQVALTEYERMQYPSQPQRFGRLLLRLPALRAVPANLISQLFFMRLVGKTPIETLIRDMQLSGSSISWPYVPGQ
;
A
#
# COMPACT_ATOMS: atom_id res chain seq x y z
N MET A 1 57.67 10.56 -1.11
CA MET A 1 58.02 9.16 -0.85
C MET A 1 56.80 8.30 -1.12
N ALA A 2 56.98 7.29 -1.97
CA ALA A 2 56.11 6.14 -2.29
C ALA A 2 54.70 6.40 -2.86
N MET A 3 54.61 6.32 -4.19
CA MET A 3 53.43 5.93 -4.96
C MET A 3 53.29 4.40 -4.97
N VAL A 4 52.07 3.87 -5.08
CA VAL A 4 51.82 2.55 -5.70
C VAL A 4 50.55 2.62 -6.55
N SER A 5 50.79 2.43 -7.84
CA SER A 5 49.86 2.15 -8.93
C SER A 5 49.67 0.63 -9.05
N GLY A 6 48.54 0.17 -9.59
CA GLY A 6 48.41 -1.22 -10.03
C GLY A 6 47.02 -1.53 -10.60
N GLY A 7 46.94 -1.68 -11.91
CA GLY A 7 45.79 -2.27 -12.59
C GLY A 7 46.19 -3.55 -13.34
N TRP A 8 45.22 -4.02 -14.14
CA TRP A 8 45.24 -5.00 -15.24
C TRP A 8 44.88 -6.46 -14.91
N GLY A 9 43.95 -7.01 -15.70
CA GLY A 9 43.85 -8.45 -15.93
C GLY A 9 42.48 -9.01 -16.36
N ASP A 10 41.97 -8.64 -17.55
CA ASP A 10 41.06 -9.50 -18.33
C ASP A 10 41.84 -10.66 -18.97
N PRO A 11 41.17 -11.80 -19.25
CA PRO A 11 41.48 -12.53 -20.48
C PRO A 11 40.22 -12.89 -21.28
N ASN A 12 40.27 -12.54 -22.56
CA ASN A 12 39.36 -12.97 -23.62
C ASN A 12 39.89 -14.24 -24.31
N GLY A 13 39.00 -14.98 -24.97
CA GLY A 13 39.28 -16.07 -25.91
C GLY A 13 38.29 -17.23 -25.70
N GLY A 14 37.33 -17.55 -26.56
CA GLY A 14 37.18 -17.35 -28.00
C GLY A 14 37.19 -18.72 -28.69
N THR A 15 36.11 -19.13 -29.36
CA THR A 15 36.09 -19.92 -30.63
C THR A 15 34.65 -20.25 -31.09
N ASN A 16 34.30 -19.77 -32.29
CA ASN A 16 33.62 -20.40 -33.45
C ASN A 16 32.73 -21.65 -33.24
N GLY A 17 31.59 -21.89 -33.89
CA GLY A 17 30.92 -21.26 -35.03
C GLY A 17 29.90 -22.23 -35.69
N LEU A 18 29.03 -21.68 -36.55
CA LEU A 18 28.39 -22.26 -37.76
C LEU A 18 27.27 -23.33 -37.70
N GLY A 19 26.23 -23.11 -38.52
CA GLY A 19 25.31 -24.10 -39.13
C GLY A 19 23.81 -23.80 -38.86
N ASP A 20 23.08 -23.02 -39.67
CA ASP A 20 22.45 -23.26 -41.00
C ASP A 20 21.25 -24.25 -41.03
N LYS A 21 20.12 -23.73 -41.56
CA LYS A 21 18.94 -24.34 -42.21
C LYS A 21 18.00 -25.35 -41.52
N GLY A 22 16.70 -25.12 -41.74
CA GLY A 22 15.67 -26.18 -41.75
C GLY A 22 14.22 -25.69 -41.79
N TYR A 23 13.70 -25.39 -42.98
CA TYR A 23 12.26 -25.35 -43.31
C TYR A 23 11.63 -26.76 -43.26
N LEU A 24 10.30 -26.85 -43.14
CA LEU A 24 9.29 -27.86 -43.60
C LEU A 24 8.12 -27.85 -42.58
N LYS A 25 6.84 -27.52 -42.83
CA LYS A 25 5.82 -27.76 -43.88
C LYS A 25 5.26 -29.19 -43.94
N GLY A 26 3.92 -29.29 -43.80
CA GLY A 26 3.04 -30.43 -44.12
C GLY A 26 2.68 -31.27 -42.88
N GLU A 27 1.47 -31.78 -42.66
CA GLU A 27 0.38 -32.11 -43.58
C GLU A 27 -1.01 -32.04 -42.90
N GLU A 28 -2.01 -31.74 -43.73
CA GLU A 28 -3.45 -31.89 -43.49
C GLU A 28 -3.83 -33.37 -43.60
N ASP A 29 -4.86 -33.83 -42.88
CA ASP A 29 -5.66 -34.98 -43.33
C ASP A 29 -7.14 -34.74 -43.03
N ASP A 30 -7.91 -34.96 -44.09
CA ASP A 30 -9.35 -34.75 -44.27
C ASP A 30 -10.04 -36.12 -44.14
N GLY A 31 -11.28 -36.16 -43.67
CA GLY A 31 -11.95 -37.46 -43.52
C GLY A 31 -13.29 -37.44 -42.79
N SER A 32 -14.31 -36.87 -43.43
CA SER A 32 -15.69 -37.33 -43.24
C SER A 32 -15.96 -38.57 -44.10
N PRO A 33 -16.80 -39.51 -43.65
CA PRO A 33 -18.05 -39.71 -44.38
C PRO A 33 -19.27 -40.10 -43.52
N GLN A 34 -20.37 -39.41 -43.82
CA GLN A 34 -21.71 -39.89 -44.23
C GLN A 34 -22.55 -40.89 -43.37
N ALA A 35 -23.86 -40.63 -43.48
CA ALA A 35 -24.97 -41.13 -42.69
C ALA A 35 -25.45 -42.56 -43.04
N GLY A 36 -26.06 -43.20 -42.04
CA GLY A 36 -26.96 -44.35 -42.17
C GLY A 36 -27.76 -44.50 -40.88
N GLY A 37 -29.10 -44.51 -40.97
CA GLY A 37 -29.99 -44.65 -39.82
C GLY A 37 -30.62 -46.04 -39.73
N SER A 38 -31.05 -46.41 -38.53
CA SER A 38 -32.33 -47.09 -38.23
C SER A 38 -32.40 -47.52 -36.76
N ASP A 39 -33.56 -47.23 -36.17
CA ASP A 39 -34.29 -47.97 -35.14
C ASP A 39 -34.00 -47.79 -33.64
N MET A 40 -35.14 -47.62 -32.95
CA MET A 40 -35.39 -47.35 -31.56
C MET A 40 -35.10 -48.58 -30.69
N GLU A 41 -34.42 -48.39 -29.57
CA GLU A 41 -34.76 -49.08 -28.32
C GLU A 41 -34.65 -48.11 -27.13
N ALA A 42 -35.68 -48.17 -26.30
CA ALA A 42 -35.87 -47.35 -25.12
C ALA A 42 -35.22 -48.00 -23.89
N GLY A 43 -34.54 -47.18 -23.08
CA GLY A 43 -34.26 -47.48 -21.67
C GLY A 43 -32.80 -47.82 -21.36
N ASP A 44 -32.00 -46.81 -21.03
CA ASP A 44 -30.95 -46.94 -20.00
C ASP A 44 -30.86 -45.62 -19.24
N GLU A 45 -31.09 -45.69 -17.93
CA GLU A 45 -31.07 -44.56 -17.03
C GLU A 45 -29.64 -43.98 -16.98
N ASP A 46 -29.55 -42.71 -17.36
CA ASP A 46 -28.43 -41.77 -17.22
C ASP A 46 -27.30 -42.26 -16.30
N LYS A 47 -26.33 -42.99 -16.89
CA LYS A 47 -25.10 -43.44 -16.23
C LYS A 47 -24.18 -42.23 -16.08
N ALA A 48 -24.60 -41.28 -15.24
CA ALA A 48 -23.83 -40.10 -14.88
C ALA A 48 -22.46 -40.57 -14.38
N CYS A 49 -21.41 -40.25 -15.13
CA CYS A 49 -20.03 -40.48 -14.70
C CYS A 49 -19.86 -39.89 -13.30
N VAL A 50 -19.75 -40.75 -12.29
CA VAL A 50 -19.60 -40.34 -10.89
C VAL A 50 -18.20 -39.79 -10.74
N VAL A 51 -18.07 -38.46 -10.76
CA VAL A 51 -16.81 -37.77 -10.52
C VAL A 51 -16.67 -37.52 -9.02
N ASP A 52 -15.51 -37.87 -8.47
CA ASP A 52 -15.22 -37.64 -7.05
C ASP A 52 -14.66 -36.24 -6.78
N CYS A 53 -14.89 -35.75 -5.57
CA CYS A 53 -14.36 -34.49 -5.08
C CYS A 53 -12.83 -34.58 -4.96
N VAL A 54 -12.09 -33.84 -5.79
CA VAL A 54 -10.62 -33.87 -5.80
C VAL A 54 -9.97 -33.41 -4.47
N VAL A 55 -10.74 -32.76 -3.59
CA VAL A 55 -10.26 -32.34 -2.26
C VAL A 55 -10.33 -33.47 -1.23
N CYS A 56 -11.42 -34.24 -1.17
CA CYS A 56 -11.66 -35.16 -0.06
C CYS A 56 -12.22 -36.54 -0.45
N GLY A 57 -12.37 -36.84 -1.74
CA GLY A 57 -12.87 -38.12 -2.24
C GLY A 57 -14.38 -38.35 -2.14
N ASP A 58 -15.13 -37.43 -1.52
CA ASP A 58 -16.60 -37.49 -1.42
C ASP A 58 -17.27 -37.26 -2.79
N LYS A 59 -18.53 -37.69 -2.99
CA LYS A 59 -19.24 -37.56 -4.27
C LYS A 59 -19.29 -36.08 -4.72
N SER A 60 -18.83 -35.77 -5.94
CA SER A 60 -18.88 -34.41 -6.46
C SER A 60 -20.31 -34.03 -6.84
N SER A 61 -20.66 -32.76 -6.61
CA SER A 61 -21.90 -32.13 -7.11
C SER A 61 -21.65 -31.32 -8.40
N GLY A 62 -20.47 -31.47 -9.03
CA GLY A 62 -20.05 -30.71 -10.20
C GLY A 62 -18.84 -29.79 -9.94
N LYS A 63 -18.55 -28.93 -10.93
CA LYS A 63 -17.43 -27.99 -10.86
C LYS A 63 -17.79 -26.78 -10.00
N HIS A 64 -16.99 -26.53 -8.97
CA HIS A 64 -17.08 -25.35 -8.11
C HIS A 64 -15.72 -24.67 -8.05
N TYR A 65 -15.68 -23.37 -8.35
CA TYR A 65 -14.46 -22.58 -8.33
C TYR A 65 -13.32 -23.16 -9.20
N GLY A 66 -13.68 -23.77 -10.33
CA GLY A 66 -12.72 -24.29 -11.33
C GLY A 66 -12.52 -25.80 -11.32
N VAL A 67 -12.92 -26.52 -10.26
CA VAL A 67 -12.62 -27.97 -10.11
C VAL A 67 -13.81 -28.76 -9.54
N PHE A 68 -13.84 -30.08 -9.77
CA PHE A 68 -14.91 -30.95 -9.28
C PHE A 68 -14.81 -31.15 -7.76
N THR A 69 -15.81 -30.67 -7.02
CA THR A 69 -15.84 -30.81 -5.55
C THR A 69 -17.20 -31.24 -5.05
N CYS A 70 -17.28 -31.74 -3.82
CA CYS A 70 -18.53 -31.91 -3.09
C CYS A 70 -19.03 -30.57 -2.53
N GLU A 71 -20.30 -30.50 -2.12
CA GLU A 71 -20.91 -29.31 -1.50
C GLU A 71 -20.19 -28.87 -0.22
N GLY A 72 -19.63 -29.83 0.54
CA GLY A 72 -18.87 -29.56 1.76
C GLY A 72 -17.61 -28.73 1.51
N CYS A 73 -16.80 -29.13 0.51
CA CYS A 73 -15.56 -28.43 0.16
C CYS A 73 -15.83 -27.12 -0.59
N LYS A 74 -16.86 -27.06 -1.45
CA LYS A 74 -17.37 -25.82 -2.05
C LYS A 74 -17.72 -24.78 -0.98
N SER A 75 -18.57 -25.15 -0.02
CA SER A 75 -19.05 -24.22 1.00
C SER A 75 -17.95 -23.81 1.98
N PHE A 76 -17.06 -24.75 2.33
CA PHE A 76 -15.87 -24.46 3.11
C PHE A 76 -15.00 -23.41 2.41
N PHE A 77 -14.59 -23.66 1.15
CA PHE A 77 -13.76 -22.73 0.37
C PHE A 77 -14.41 -21.35 0.24
N LYS A 78 -15.70 -21.29 -0.10
CA LYS A 78 -16.48 -20.05 -0.18
C LYS A 78 -16.43 -19.23 1.11
N ARG A 79 -16.60 -19.87 2.28
CA ARG A 79 -16.58 -19.19 3.57
C ARG A 79 -15.17 -18.72 3.93
N SER A 80 -14.17 -19.59 3.73
CA SER A 80 -12.77 -19.27 4.01
C SER A 80 -12.28 -18.09 3.16
N VAL A 81 -12.61 -18.07 1.87
CA VAL A 81 -12.23 -16.97 0.97
C VAL A 81 -13.02 -15.69 1.25
N ARG A 82 -14.36 -15.75 1.40
CA ARG A 82 -15.18 -14.54 1.64
C ARG A 82 -14.86 -13.82 2.94
N ARG A 83 -14.52 -14.57 3.98
CA ARG A 83 -14.18 -14.03 5.30
C ARG A 83 -12.66 -13.89 5.50
N ASN A 84 -11.87 -14.16 4.47
CA ASN A 84 -10.40 -14.14 4.52
C ASN A 84 -9.82 -14.86 5.76
N LEU A 85 -10.31 -16.07 6.04
CA LEU A 85 -9.95 -16.80 7.25
C LEU A 85 -8.54 -17.40 7.12
N SER A 86 -7.69 -17.12 8.10
CA SER A 86 -6.42 -17.81 8.30
C SER A 86 -6.61 -18.94 9.32
N TYR A 87 -6.09 -20.13 9.00
CA TYR A 87 -6.14 -21.30 9.88
C TYR A 87 -4.73 -21.70 10.29
N THR A 88 -4.59 -22.34 11.45
CA THR A 88 -3.31 -22.88 11.93
C THR A 88 -3.39 -24.40 12.02
N CYS A 89 -2.40 -25.11 11.46
CA CYS A 89 -2.27 -26.55 11.67
C CYS A 89 -1.66 -26.83 13.04
N ARG A 90 -2.20 -27.82 13.76
CA ARG A 90 -1.66 -28.28 15.07
C ARG A 90 -0.70 -29.48 14.95
N SER A 91 -0.34 -29.84 13.71
CA SER A 91 0.53 -30.98 13.39
C SER A 91 1.61 -30.52 12.39
N ASN A 92 2.10 -31.41 11.52
CA ASN A 92 3.19 -31.14 10.57
C ASN A 92 2.77 -30.46 9.25
N ARG A 93 1.58 -29.85 9.17
CA ARG A 93 1.04 -29.19 7.96
C ARG A 93 0.82 -30.11 6.73
N GLU A 94 0.84 -31.42 6.93
CA GLU A 94 0.60 -32.46 5.91
C GLU A 94 -0.52 -33.43 6.33
N CYS A 95 -1.55 -32.94 7.03
CA CYS A 95 -2.70 -33.76 7.43
C CYS A 95 -3.45 -34.31 6.20
N GLN A 96 -3.80 -35.60 6.23
CA GLN A 96 -4.63 -36.23 5.20
C GLN A 96 -6.05 -35.67 5.23
N ILE A 97 -6.62 -35.46 4.04
CA ILE A 97 -7.96 -34.89 3.85
C ILE A 97 -8.80 -35.90 3.05
N ASP A 98 -9.65 -36.62 3.75
CA ASP A 98 -10.62 -37.59 3.24
C ASP A 98 -12.06 -37.22 3.64
N GLN A 99 -13.06 -38.01 3.25
CA GLN A 99 -14.48 -37.71 3.48
C GLN A 99 -14.82 -37.58 4.98
N HIS A 100 -14.21 -38.40 5.83
CA HIS A 100 -14.51 -38.51 7.26
C HIS A 100 -13.72 -37.50 8.10
N HIS A 101 -12.45 -37.27 7.77
CA HIS A 101 -11.50 -36.49 8.57
C HIS A 101 -11.23 -35.09 8.01
N ARG A 102 -11.85 -34.68 6.89
CA ARG A 102 -11.69 -33.33 6.30
C ARG A 102 -11.96 -32.16 7.26
N ASN A 103 -12.67 -32.37 8.37
CA ASN A 103 -12.93 -31.32 9.36
C ASN A 103 -11.88 -31.22 10.47
N GLN A 104 -10.94 -32.15 10.56
CA GLN A 104 -9.98 -32.24 11.67
C GLN A 104 -8.85 -31.19 11.56
N CYS A 105 -8.51 -30.76 10.34
CA CYS A 105 -7.56 -29.68 10.12
C CYS A 105 -8.01 -28.75 8.98
N GLN A 106 -8.55 -27.59 9.36
CA GLN A 106 -9.02 -26.57 8.41
C GLN A 106 -7.87 -25.98 7.58
N TYR A 107 -6.67 -25.84 8.17
CA TYR A 107 -5.48 -25.37 7.45
C TYR A 107 -5.13 -26.31 6.28
N CYS A 108 -4.93 -27.60 6.56
CA CYS A 108 -4.56 -28.57 5.52
C CYS A 108 -5.68 -28.75 4.49
N ARG A 109 -6.94 -28.65 4.91
CA ARG A 109 -8.08 -28.66 3.98
C ARG A 109 -8.05 -27.47 3.02
N LEU A 110 -7.86 -26.25 3.53
CA LEU A 110 -7.81 -25.04 2.70
C LEU A 110 -6.58 -25.04 1.80
N LYS A 111 -5.41 -25.44 2.34
CA LYS A 111 -4.18 -25.67 1.56
C LYS A 111 -4.43 -26.64 0.41
N LYS A 112 -5.13 -27.76 0.66
CA LYS A 112 -5.48 -28.74 -0.38
C LYS A 112 -6.45 -28.17 -1.40
N CYS A 113 -7.46 -27.37 -1.00
CA CYS A 113 -8.36 -26.69 -1.94
C CYS A 113 -7.59 -25.83 -2.96
N PHE A 114 -6.61 -25.04 -2.52
CA PHE A 114 -5.77 -24.27 -3.44
C PHE A 114 -4.86 -25.17 -4.29
N ARG A 115 -4.23 -26.18 -3.68
CA ARG A 115 -3.33 -27.12 -4.37
C ARG A 115 -4.02 -27.87 -5.51
N VAL A 116 -5.30 -28.20 -5.38
CA VAL A 116 -6.07 -28.87 -6.45
C VAL A 116 -6.62 -27.89 -7.49
N GLY A 117 -6.44 -26.58 -7.32
CA GLY A 117 -6.82 -25.58 -8.32
C GLY A 117 -8.13 -24.83 -8.05
N MET A 118 -8.66 -24.82 -6.82
CA MET A 118 -9.82 -23.96 -6.50
C MET A 118 -9.43 -22.48 -6.57
N ARG A 119 -10.14 -21.73 -7.40
CA ARG A 119 -9.87 -20.32 -7.76
C ARG A 119 -10.54 -19.36 -6.78
N LYS A 120 -9.76 -18.57 -6.03
CA LYS A 120 -10.30 -17.59 -5.04
C LYS A 120 -11.11 -16.48 -5.71
N GLU A 121 -10.70 -16.07 -6.90
CA GLU A 121 -11.31 -15.02 -7.70
C GLU A 121 -12.70 -15.41 -8.24
N ALA A 122 -12.98 -16.70 -8.36
CA ALA A 122 -14.31 -17.21 -8.75
C ALA A 122 -15.35 -17.07 -7.61
N VAL A 123 -14.93 -16.67 -6.40
CA VAL A 123 -15.81 -16.44 -5.26
C VAL A 123 -16.37 -15.01 -5.33
N GLN A 124 -17.43 -14.81 -6.13
CA GLN A 124 -18.11 -13.51 -6.25
C GLN A 124 -18.63 -13.01 -4.88
N ARG A 125 -18.42 -11.72 -4.59
CA ARG A 125 -19.17 -10.95 -3.58
C ARG A 125 -20.60 -10.79 -4.13
N GLY A 126 -21.63 -11.07 -3.32
CA GLY A 126 -23.00 -11.35 -3.82
C GLY A 126 -23.62 -10.30 -4.74
N ARG A 127 -24.66 -10.69 -5.50
CA ARG A 127 -25.45 -9.79 -6.35
C ARG A 127 -26.11 -8.70 -5.49
N ILE A 128 -25.86 -7.44 -5.83
CA ILE A 128 -26.62 -6.28 -5.36
C ILE A 128 -27.97 -6.31 -6.13
N PRO A 129 -29.14 -6.18 -5.47
CA PRO A 129 -30.42 -6.07 -6.18
C PRO A 129 -30.45 -4.78 -7.04
N PRO A 130 -31.05 -4.80 -8.25
CA PRO A 130 -31.19 -3.59 -9.04
C PRO A 130 -32.10 -2.58 -8.31
N GLN A 131 -31.59 -1.37 -8.08
CA GLN A 131 -32.37 -0.26 -7.51
C GLN A 131 -33.43 0.20 -8.53
N PRO A 132 -34.70 0.39 -8.12
CA PRO A 132 -35.72 0.97 -8.99
C PRO A 132 -35.46 2.46 -9.20
N SER A 133 -35.59 2.91 -10.44
CA SER A 133 -35.57 4.32 -10.83
C SER A 133 -36.73 5.07 -10.17
N LEU A 134 -36.46 6.01 -9.26
CA LEU A 134 -37.47 6.93 -8.73
C LEU A 134 -37.29 8.33 -9.31
N SER A 135 -38.25 8.73 -10.13
CA SER A 135 -38.73 10.10 -10.33
C SER A 135 -39.46 10.61 -9.07
N PRO A 136 -39.37 11.89 -8.69
CA PRO A 136 -39.99 12.38 -7.46
C PRO A 136 -41.40 12.95 -7.69
N SER A 137 -42.38 12.40 -6.96
CA SER A 137 -43.69 13.02 -6.72
C SER A 137 -44.01 12.96 -5.21
N ILE A 138 -43.83 14.11 -4.55
CA ILE A 138 -44.65 14.75 -3.48
C ILE A 138 -45.55 13.83 -2.59
N THR A 139 -45.11 13.63 -1.32
CA THR A 139 -45.78 13.64 0.03
C THR A 139 -47.30 13.33 0.23
N PRO A 140 -47.83 13.09 1.47
CA PRO A 140 -47.26 12.51 2.72
C PRO A 140 -48.26 11.65 3.59
N ILE A 141 -47.80 11.27 4.81
CA ILE A 141 -48.54 10.93 6.06
C ILE A 141 -49.03 9.48 6.28
N GLY A 142 -48.70 8.95 7.48
CA GLY A 142 -49.50 7.92 8.17
C GLY A 142 -48.66 6.85 8.89
N GLY A 143 -48.51 6.95 10.21
CA GLY A 143 -47.64 6.07 11.01
C GLY A 143 -48.21 4.69 11.36
N THR A 144 -47.39 3.89 12.05
CA THR A 144 -47.69 3.08 13.25
C THR A 144 -46.53 2.12 13.56
N SER A 145 -46.08 2.17 14.83
CA SER A 145 -45.79 1.06 15.76
C SER A 145 -45.20 -0.25 15.19
N SER A 146 -43.94 -0.61 15.46
CA SER A 146 -43.49 -1.41 16.64
C SER A 146 -44.13 -2.82 16.65
N LEU A 147 -43.41 -3.96 16.75
CA LEU A 147 -42.31 -4.34 17.63
C LEU A 147 -41.79 -5.75 17.26
N ALA A 148 -40.63 -6.08 17.86
CA ALA A 148 -40.06 -7.39 18.15
C ALA A 148 -39.19 -8.04 17.04
N GLY A 149 -37.90 -8.33 17.28
CA GLY A 149 -37.11 -8.23 18.51
C GLY A 149 -35.82 -9.04 18.40
N GLY A 150 -34.83 -8.69 19.21
CA GLY A 150 -33.61 -9.47 19.49
C GLY A 150 -32.35 -8.94 18.79
N GLU A 151 -31.73 -7.82 19.20
CA GLU A 151 -30.89 -7.62 20.40
C GLU A 151 -29.68 -8.57 20.45
N PHE A 152 -28.44 -8.20 20.76
CA PHE A 152 -27.68 -6.96 20.97
C PHE A 152 -26.21 -7.41 21.00
N TYR A 153 -25.26 -6.54 20.66
CA TYR A 153 -24.19 -6.18 21.61
C TYR A 153 -23.57 -4.88 21.12
N ASN A 154 -23.98 -3.81 21.80
CA ASN A 154 -23.37 -2.50 21.77
C ASN A 154 -22.50 -2.42 23.03
N ASN A 155 -21.27 -1.94 22.92
CA ASN A 155 -20.54 -1.38 24.06
C ASN A 155 -19.84 -0.09 23.59
N ASN A 156 -20.50 1.01 23.96
CA ASN A 156 -20.02 2.39 24.14
C ASN A 156 -18.75 2.43 25.03
N ASN A 157 -17.85 3.43 25.04
CA ASN A 157 -17.94 4.87 24.74
C ASN A 157 -16.51 5.43 24.59
N ASN A 158 -16.30 6.40 23.69
CA ASN A 158 -15.91 7.74 24.12
C ASN A 158 -16.28 8.78 23.03
N GLY A 159 -16.91 9.87 23.47
CA GLY A 159 -17.50 10.88 22.60
C GLY A 159 -16.48 11.78 21.90
N GLY A 160 -16.80 12.14 20.67
CA GLY A 160 -16.12 13.16 19.88
C GLY A 160 -16.73 13.25 18.50
N SER A 161 -17.45 14.34 18.24
CA SER A 161 -18.14 14.65 16.98
C SER A 161 -17.28 14.38 15.73
N GLY A 162 -17.84 13.62 14.78
CA GLY A 162 -17.29 13.47 13.44
C GLY A 162 -17.90 12.26 12.74
N GLY A 163 -18.88 12.48 11.87
CA GLY A 163 -19.47 11.44 11.03
C GLY A 163 -18.48 10.94 9.98
N GLY A 164 -17.49 10.15 10.41
CA GLY A 164 -16.56 9.46 9.53
C GLY A 164 -17.24 8.26 8.87
N GLN A 165 -17.34 8.29 7.54
CA GLN A 165 -17.72 7.13 6.73
C GLN A 165 -16.80 5.92 7.04
N PRO A 166 -17.28 4.68 6.87
CA PRO A 166 -16.50 3.50 7.22
C PRO A 166 -15.26 3.37 6.32
N VAL A 167 -14.08 3.50 6.92
CA VAL A 167 -12.79 3.20 6.29
C VAL A 167 -12.41 1.74 6.50
N SER A 168 -11.52 1.20 5.66
CA SER A 168 -10.99 -0.15 5.87
C SER A 168 -10.20 -0.23 7.19
N GLU A 169 -10.04 -1.44 7.74
CA GLU A 169 -9.28 -1.63 8.98
C GLU A 169 -7.82 -1.18 8.81
N LEU A 170 -7.20 -1.45 7.66
CA LEU A 170 -5.84 -0.99 7.36
C LEU A 170 -5.76 0.55 7.43
N ILE A 171 -6.66 1.26 6.74
CA ILE A 171 -6.68 2.74 6.77
C ILE A 171 -6.93 3.25 8.18
N SER A 172 -7.83 2.61 8.93
CA SER A 172 -8.09 2.96 10.33
C SER A 172 -6.83 2.84 11.19
N GLN A 173 -6.05 1.78 11.00
CA GLN A 173 -4.80 1.57 11.72
C GLN A 173 -3.74 2.59 11.30
N LEU A 174 -3.60 2.88 10.00
CA LEU A 174 -2.67 3.91 9.51
C LEU A 174 -2.99 5.29 10.08
N LEU A 175 -4.28 5.66 10.14
CA LEU A 175 -4.74 6.93 10.72
C LEU A 175 -4.50 7.01 12.24
N ARG A 176 -4.67 5.90 12.97
CA ARG A 176 -4.40 5.85 14.42
C ARG A 176 -2.91 5.94 14.75
N ALA A 177 -2.04 5.54 13.82
CA ALA A 177 -0.59 5.60 13.98
C ALA A 177 -0.03 7.03 13.81
N GLU A 178 -0.81 8.01 13.37
CA GLU A 178 -0.38 9.40 13.23
C GLU A 178 -0.09 10.03 14.61
N PRO A 179 1.18 10.37 14.91
CA PRO A 179 1.56 10.86 16.24
C PRO A 179 1.04 12.27 16.53
N TYR A 180 0.75 13.05 15.49
CA TYR A 180 0.24 14.41 15.59
C TYR A 180 -0.98 14.59 14.67
N PRO A 181 -2.21 14.67 15.22
CA PRO A 181 -3.40 14.98 14.43
C PRO A 181 -3.25 16.33 13.73
N SER A 182 -3.65 16.43 12.46
CA SER A 182 -3.54 17.64 11.62
C SER A 182 -4.09 18.92 12.29
N SER A 183 -5.06 18.77 13.19
CA SER A 183 -5.64 19.86 13.97
C SER A 183 -4.62 20.59 14.86
N ARG A 184 -3.57 19.93 15.34
CA ARG A 184 -2.58 20.56 16.23
C ARG A 184 -1.61 21.49 15.50
N PHE A 185 -1.27 21.20 14.24
CA PHE A 185 -0.41 22.05 13.43
C PHE A 185 -1.17 23.25 12.86
N GLY A 186 -2.42 23.08 12.40
CA GLY A 186 -3.19 24.21 11.85
C GLY A 186 -3.62 25.24 12.89
N HIS A 187 -4.03 24.82 14.10
CA HIS A 187 -4.66 25.72 15.08
C HIS A 187 -3.68 26.54 15.93
N GLN A 188 -2.47 26.01 16.17
CA GLN A 188 -1.48 26.69 17.01
C GLN A 188 -0.82 27.86 16.26
N TYR A 189 -0.61 27.73 14.95
CA TYR A 189 0.04 28.75 14.12
C TYR A 189 -0.93 29.84 13.61
N ASN A 190 -2.21 29.54 13.42
CA ASN A 190 -3.19 30.54 12.96
C ASN A 190 -3.60 31.54 14.06
N GLN A 191 -3.38 31.23 15.35
CA GLN A 191 -3.66 32.16 16.46
C GLN A 191 -2.49 33.10 16.80
N GLN A 192 -1.27 32.80 16.34
CA GLN A 192 -0.07 33.62 16.62
C GLN A 192 0.40 34.45 15.43
N SER A 193 -0.23 34.26 14.27
CA SER A 193 0.09 34.99 13.04
C SER A 193 -0.90 36.14 12.84
N GLY A 194 -0.55 37.34 13.30
CA GLY A 194 -1.10 38.56 12.71
C GLY A 194 -0.68 38.66 11.23
N PRO A 195 -1.36 39.47 10.40
CA PRO A 195 -1.09 39.57 8.96
C PRO A 195 0.36 39.96 8.59
N ASP A 196 1.14 40.46 9.54
CA ASP A 196 2.55 40.89 9.34
C ASP A 196 3.60 39.95 9.96
N ASN A 197 3.22 38.87 10.65
CA ASN A 197 4.19 38.03 11.38
C ASN A 197 4.51 36.74 10.60
N ALA A 198 5.34 36.87 9.56
CA ALA A 198 5.89 35.70 8.86
C ALA A 198 6.68 34.83 9.85
N MET A 199 6.42 33.52 9.85
CA MET A 199 7.16 32.58 10.70
C MET A 199 8.67 32.72 10.47
N GLY A 200 9.40 32.90 11.57
CA GLY A 200 10.86 32.89 11.56
C GLY A 200 11.40 31.57 11.01
N ILE A 201 12.53 31.67 10.33
CA ILE A 201 13.24 30.55 9.71
C ILE A 201 13.54 29.39 10.67
N ASP A 202 13.84 29.70 11.94
CA ASP A 202 14.15 28.70 12.96
C ASP A 202 12.91 27.88 13.33
N ASN A 203 11.74 28.52 13.38
CA ASN A 203 10.47 27.85 13.60
C ASN A 203 10.09 26.93 12.42
N ILE A 204 10.46 27.32 11.18
CA ILE A 204 10.25 26.47 9.99
C ILE A 204 11.17 25.23 10.05
N CYS A 205 12.46 25.42 10.37
CA CYS A 205 13.40 24.30 10.52
C CYS A 205 13.00 23.37 11.67
N GLU A 206 12.55 23.91 12.81
CA GLU A 206 12.05 23.11 13.93
C GLU A 206 10.80 22.30 13.52
N LEU A 207 9.85 22.93 12.84
CA LEU A 207 8.66 22.23 12.33
C LEU A 207 9.06 21.11 11.35
N ALA A 208 10.01 21.37 10.45
CA ALA A 208 10.55 20.34 9.56
C ALA A 208 11.20 19.17 10.33
N ALA A 209 11.95 19.44 11.40
CA ALA A 209 12.50 18.40 12.28
C ALA A 209 11.40 17.57 12.94
N ARG A 210 10.32 18.21 13.39
CA ARG A 210 9.15 17.51 13.95
C ARG A 210 8.46 16.63 12.92
N LEU A 211 8.35 17.08 11.67
CA LEU A 211 7.79 16.28 10.57
C LEU A 211 8.67 15.06 10.24
N LEU A 212 9.99 15.22 10.25
CA LEU A 212 10.93 14.10 10.08
C LEU A 212 10.79 13.08 11.21
N PHE A 213 10.76 13.54 12.46
CA PHE A 213 10.56 12.66 13.62
C PHE A 213 9.20 11.94 13.55
N SER A 214 8.15 12.68 13.22
CA SER A 214 6.81 12.14 13.00
C SER A 214 6.78 11.02 11.97
N THR A 215 7.65 11.08 10.95
CA THR A 215 7.76 10.04 9.91
C THR A 215 8.25 8.72 10.51
N VAL A 216 9.33 8.78 11.30
CA VAL A 216 9.92 7.60 11.95
C VAL A 216 8.99 7.05 13.03
N GLU A 217 8.36 7.93 13.81
CA GLU A 217 7.38 7.52 14.83
C GLU A 217 6.13 6.90 14.21
N TRP A 218 5.58 7.47 13.14
CA TRP A 218 4.46 6.89 12.41
C TRP A 218 4.83 5.49 11.88
N ALA A 219 5.98 5.33 11.23
CA ALA A 219 6.42 4.04 10.69
C ALA A 219 6.52 2.95 11.78
N ARG A 220 6.97 3.29 12.99
CA ARG A 220 7.02 2.34 14.13
C ARG A 220 5.65 1.90 14.64
N ASN A 221 4.57 2.60 14.29
CA ASN A 221 3.23 2.36 14.82
C ASN A 221 2.23 1.85 13.78
N ILE A 222 2.59 1.82 12.48
CA ILE A 222 1.73 1.24 11.44
C ILE A 222 1.77 -0.30 11.44
N PRO A 223 0.72 -0.98 10.95
CA PRO A 223 0.73 -2.43 10.83
C PRO A 223 1.86 -2.95 9.93
N TYR A 224 2.33 -4.16 10.23
CA TYR A 224 3.37 -4.92 9.51
C TYR A 224 4.79 -4.36 9.60
N PHE A 225 4.99 -3.04 9.63
CA PHE A 225 6.34 -2.47 9.65
C PHE A 225 7.18 -2.90 10.86
N PRO A 226 6.67 -2.91 12.11
CA PRO A 226 7.44 -3.35 13.27
C PRO A 226 7.78 -4.84 13.25
N GLU A 227 7.08 -5.64 12.44
CA GLU A 227 7.32 -7.08 12.28
C GLU A 227 8.47 -7.37 11.29
N LEU A 228 8.87 -6.38 10.48
CA LEU A 228 9.99 -6.52 9.55
C LEU A 228 11.33 -6.58 10.30
N PRO A 229 12.37 -7.21 9.73
CA PRO A 229 13.73 -7.12 10.26
C PRO A 229 14.17 -5.65 10.41
N VAL A 230 14.89 -5.33 11.49
CA VAL A 230 15.37 -3.96 11.75
C VAL A 230 16.23 -3.42 10.60
N SER A 231 17.01 -4.28 9.95
CA SER A 231 17.76 -3.94 8.73
C SER A 231 16.85 -3.42 7.62
N ASP A 232 15.74 -4.11 7.40
CA ASP A 232 14.77 -3.81 6.36
C ASP A 232 14.00 -2.53 6.71
N GLN A 233 13.60 -2.36 7.98
CA GLN A 233 12.97 -1.12 8.48
C GLN A 233 13.86 0.11 8.19
N VAL A 234 15.16 0.01 8.50
CA VAL A 234 16.13 1.09 8.24
C VAL A 234 16.32 1.30 6.74
N ALA A 235 16.39 0.24 5.92
CA ALA A 235 16.54 0.36 4.47
C ALA A 235 15.35 1.08 3.83
N LEU A 236 14.12 0.72 4.22
CA LEU A 236 12.88 1.33 3.72
C LEU A 236 12.80 2.81 4.09
N LEU A 237 13.08 3.16 5.35
CA LEU A 237 13.08 4.56 5.80
C LEU A 237 14.18 5.36 5.10
N ARG A 238 15.38 4.82 4.92
CA ARG A 238 16.47 5.50 4.21
C ARG A 238 16.15 5.77 2.75
N LEU A 239 15.44 4.87 2.08
CA LEU A 239 15.03 5.09 0.68
C LEU A 239 13.93 6.15 0.57
N SER A 240 12.95 6.11 1.47
CA SER A 240 11.68 6.83 1.29
C SER A 240 11.54 8.14 2.09
N TRP A 241 12.50 8.49 2.94
CA TRP A 241 12.35 9.61 3.88
C TRP A 241 12.03 10.96 3.22
N SER A 242 12.61 11.24 2.05
CA SER A 242 12.38 12.50 1.34
C SER A 242 10.94 12.57 0.80
N GLU A 243 10.43 11.48 0.22
CA GLU A 243 9.05 11.37 -0.25
C GLU A 243 8.06 11.52 0.92
N LEU A 244 8.32 10.83 2.03
CA LEU A 244 7.52 10.91 3.26
C LEU A 244 7.54 12.31 3.87
N PHE A 245 8.69 12.98 3.85
CA PHE A 245 8.82 14.36 4.31
C PHE A 245 7.96 15.31 3.46
N ILE A 246 7.98 15.18 2.12
CA ILE A 246 7.16 16.02 1.24
C ILE A 246 5.67 15.79 1.48
N LEU A 247 5.23 14.54 1.66
CA LEU A 247 3.85 14.21 2.02
C LEU A 247 3.44 14.86 3.35
N ASN A 248 4.30 14.79 4.37
CA ASN A 248 4.06 15.42 5.67
C ASN A 248 4.05 16.96 5.59
N ALA A 249 4.94 17.54 4.79
CA ALA A 249 5.00 18.98 4.57
C ALA A 249 3.71 19.49 3.92
N ALA A 250 3.18 18.77 2.93
CA ALA A 250 1.90 19.10 2.30
C ALA A 250 0.72 18.91 3.27
N GLN A 251 0.65 17.77 3.97
CA GLN A 251 -0.43 17.47 4.92
C GLN A 251 -0.49 18.45 6.10
N SER A 252 0.67 18.98 6.53
CA SER A 252 0.77 19.91 7.67
C SER A 252 0.80 21.37 7.24
N SER A 253 0.66 21.66 5.94
CA SER A 253 0.75 23.02 5.37
C SER A 253 2.03 23.76 5.79
N LEU A 254 3.20 23.09 5.66
CA LEU A 254 4.49 23.68 5.99
C LEU A 254 4.70 24.99 5.19
N PRO A 255 5.02 26.13 5.83
CA PRO A 255 5.26 27.38 5.10
C PRO A 255 6.54 27.30 4.26
N LEU A 256 6.40 27.46 2.94
CA LEU A 256 7.50 27.31 1.97
C LEU A 256 7.80 28.62 1.22
N HIS A 257 7.90 29.75 1.91
CA HIS A 257 8.27 31.01 1.25
C HIS A 257 9.73 31.00 0.79
N MET A 258 9.98 31.50 -0.42
CA MET A 258 11.29 31.42 -1.07
C MET A 258 12.39 32.15 -0.29
N ALA A 259 12.13 33.36 0.20
CA ALA A 259 13.14 34.16 0.89
C ALA A 259 13.65 33.49 2.20
N PRO A 260 12.78 33.01 3.12
CA PRO A 260 13.23 32.21 4.26
C PRO A 260 13.99 30.94 3.86
N LEU A 261 13.55 30.20 2.85
CA LEU A 261 14.23 28.97 2.42
C LEU A 261 15.65 29.23 1.89
N LEU A 262 15.85 30.32 1.13
CA LEU A 262 17.16 30.72 0.63
C LEU A 262 18.10 31.18 1.75
N ALA A 263 17.58 31.92 2.73
CA ALA A 263 18.33 32.28 3.93
C ALA A 263 18.76 31.02 4.72
N ALA A 264 17.90 30.01 4.80
CA ALA A 264 18.15 28.78 5.56
C ALA A 264 19.29 27.96 4.96
N ALA A 265 19.35 27.93 3.63
CA ALA A 265 20.36 27.20 2.90
C ALA A 265 21.76 27.87 2.91
N GLY A 266 21.95 28.98 3.61
CA GLY A 266 23.29 29.51 3.86
C GLY A 266 23.93 30.26 2.69
N PHE A 267 23.12 30.71 1.71
CA PHE A 267 23.58 31.35 0.46
C PHE A 267 24.39 32.65 0.64
N HIS A 268 24.45 33.18 1.86
CA HIS A 268 25.28 34.35 2.23
C HIS A 268 26.75 34.02 2.55
N SER A 269 27.16 32.75 2.62
CA SER A 269 28.45 32.36 3.22
C SER A 269 29.62 32.10 2.25
N SER A 270 29.40 32.05 0.93
CA SER A 270 30.47 31.92 -0.07
C SER A 270 29.98 32.33 -1.47
N PRO A 271 30.77 33.05 -2.29
CA PRO A 271 30.37 33.43 -3.64
C PRO A 271 30.18 32.18 -4.51
N MET A 272 28.92 31.83 -4.78
CA MET A 272 28.58 30.80 -5.75
C MET A 272 28.50 31.41 -7.16
N SER A 273 28.76 30.60 -8.19
CA SER A 273 28.51 31.02 -9.56
C SER A 273 27.02 31.24 -9.78
N ALA A 274 26.67 32.19 -10.66
CA ALA A 274 25.27 32.47 -11.00
C ALA A 274 24.51 31.21 -11.47
N GLU A 275 25.18 30.33 -12.21
CA GLU A 275 24.64 29.05 -12.67
C GLU A 275 24.22 28.13 -11.51
N ARG A 276 25.04 28.05 -10.46
CA ARG A 276 24.70 27.25 -9.26
C ARG A 276 23.51 27.83 -8.50
N VAL A 277 23.40 29.15 -8.44
CA VAL A 277 22.25 29.83 -7.82
C VAL A 277 20.97 29.52 -8.59
N VAL A 278 20.98 29.64 -9.91
CA VAL A 278 19.82 29.33 -10.77
C VAL A 278 19.40 27.87 -10.61
N SER A 279 20.36 26.93 -10.71
CA SER A 279 20.09 25.50 -10.56
C SER A 279 19.46 25.18 -9.19
N PHE A 280 19.96 25.79 -8.11
CA PHE A 280 19.38 25.61 -6.79
C PHE A 280 17.97 26.20 -6.68
N MET A 281 17.74 27.41 -7.21
CA MET A 281 16.40 28.01 -7.23
C MET A 281 15.40 27.15 -7.97
N ASP A 282 15.79 26.52 -9.08
CA ASP A 282 14.93 25.59 -9.82
C ASP A 282 14.62 24.32 -9.02
N GLN A 283 15.60 23.81 -8.26
CA GLN A 283 15.36 22.71 -7.32
C GLN A 283 14.37 23.10 -6.21
N VAL A 284 14.50 24.29 -5.62
CA VAL A 284 13.56 24.81 -4.61
C VAL A 284 12.14 24.92 -5.19
N ARG A 285 12.01 25.46 -6.42
CA ARG A 285 10.72 25.56 -7.12
C ARG A 285 10.11 24.19 -7.39
N MET A 286 10.91 23.21 -7.78
CA MET A 286 10.44 21.84 -7.99
C MET A 286 9.87 21.22 -6.71
N PHE A 287 10.52 21.44 -5.57
CA PHE A 287 10.03 21.01 -4.26
C PHE A 287 8.71 21.71 -3.88
N GLN A 288 8.66 23.04 -3.99
CA GLN A 288 7.45 23.83 -3.73
C GLN A 288 6.28 23.36 -4.62
N ASP A 289 6.53 23.15 -5.91
CA ASP A 289 5.52 22.70 -6.86
C ASP A 289 4.96 21.32 -6.52
N GLN A 290 5.77 20.39 -5.97
CA GLN A 290 5.26 19.09 -5.53
C GLN A 290 4.31 19.22 -4.34
N VAL A 291 4.65 20.06 -3.36
CA VAL A 291 3.78 20.34 -2.21
C VAL A 291 2.48 21.00 -2.66
N ASP A 292 2.56 22.02 -3.52
CA ASP A 292 1.38 22.70 -4.04
C ASP A 292 0.47 21.79 -4.88
N LYS A 293 1.04 20.87 -5.66
CA LYS A 293 0.27 19.89 -6.44
C LYS A 293 -0.52 18.92 -5.55
N LEU A 294 0.04 18.51 -4.41
CA LEU A 294 -0.68 17.73 -3.40
C LEU A 294 -1.82 18.54 -2.78
N THR A 295 -1.55 19.79 -2.38
CA THR A 295 -2.57 20.70 -1.83
C THR A 295 -3.72 20.95 -2.81
N ARG A 296 -3.42 21.22 -4.08
CA ARG A 296 -4.44 21.42 -5.14
C ARG A 296 -5.25 20.17 -5.46
N LEU A 297 -4.69 18.98 -5.23
CA LEU A 297 -5.43 17.73 -5.39
C LEU A 297 -6.44 17.49 -4.24
N GLN A 298 -6.36 18.30 -3.17
CA GLN A 298 -7.15 18.18 -1.96
C GLN A 298 -7.05 16.77 -1.39
N VAL A 299 -5.81 16.34 -1.14
CA VAL A 299 -5.54 15.02 -0.55
C VAL A 299 -6.03 15.03 0.90
N ASP A 300 -6.84 14.05 1.29
CA ASP A 300 -7.35 13.90 2.64
C ASP A 300 -6.42 13.04 3.54
N SER A 301 -6.76 12.91 4.82
CA SER A 301 -5.93 12.18 5.79
C SER A 301 -5.76 10.69 5.47
N ALA A 302 -6.79 10.03 4.94
CA ALA A 302 -6.76 8.61 4.62
C ALA A 302 -5.90 8.37 3.37
N GLU A 303 -6.03 9.24 2.38
CA GLU A 303 -5.20 9.21 1.17
C GLU A 303 -3.73 9.48 1.49
N TYR A 304 -3.42 10.50 2.32
CA TYR A 304 -2.05 10.74 2.79
C TYR A 304 -1.47 9.51 3.50
N SER A 305 -2.25 8.90 4.39
CA SER A 305 -1.84 7.69 5.11
C SER A 305 -1.51 6.54 4.15
N CYS A 306 -2.32 6.34 3.11
CA CYS A 306 -2.07 5.32 2.10
C CYS A 306 -0.86 5.66 1.23
N LEU A 307 -0.72 6.92 0.78
CA LEU A 307 0.43 7.35 -0.03
C LEU A 307 1.75 7.20 0.74
N LYS A 308 1.76 7.53 2.03
CA LYS A 308 2.92 7.27 2.91
C LYS A 308 3.23 5.77 2.98
N ALA A 309 2.23 4.92 3.17
CA ALA A 309 2.43 3.47 3.24
C ALA A 309 2.97 2.90 1.91
N ILE A 310 2.45 3.36 0.78
CA ILE A 310 2.91 2.94 -0.55
C ILE A 310 4.35 3.40 -0.81
N ALA A 311 4.70 4.63 -0.43
CA ALA A 311 6.07 5.15 -0.54
C ALA A 311 7.05 4.41 0.38
N LEU A 312 6.63 4.09 1.60
CA LEU A 312 7.46 3.41 2.61
C LEU A 312 7.73 1.95 2.25
N PHE A 313 6.71 1.18 1.87
CA PHE A 313 6.86 -0.23 1.49
C PHE A 313 7.36 -0.35 0.05
N SER A 314 8.57 0.12 -0.24
CA SER A 314 9.18 0.01 -1.56
C SER A 314 10.06 -1.25 -1.66
N PRO A 315 9.74 -2.19 -2.58
CA PRO A 315 10.56 -3.39 -2.77
C PRO A 315 11.93 -3.10 -3.39
N ASP A 316 12.15 -1.87 -3.89
CA ASP A 316 13.40 -1.42 -4.50
C ASP A 316 14.45 -0.99 -3.46
N ALA A 317 14.14 -1.04 -2.16
CA ALA A 317 15.09 -0.71 -1.12
C ALA A 317 16.28 -1.69 -1.12
N CYS A 318 17.49 -1.14 -1.20
CA CYS A 318 18.71 -1.95 -1.19
C CYS A 318 18.89 -2.67 0.14
N GLY A 319 19.16 -3.97 0.07
CA GLY A 319 19.47 -4.80 1.25
C GLY A 319 18.26 -5.37 1.99
N LEU A 320 17.08 -5.39 1.36
CA LEU A 320 15.91 -6.09 1.89
C LEU A 320 16.13 -7.59 1.98
N THR A 321 15.64 -8.19 3.06
CA THR A 321 15.72 -9.64 3.30
C THR A 321 14.66 -10.39 2.47
N ASP A 322 13.45 -9.82 2.37
CA ASP A 322 12.34 -10.36 1.56
C ASP A 322 11.62 -9.24 0.78
N PRO A 323 12.13 -8.88 -0.41
CA PRO A 323 11.51 -7.85 -1.27
C PRO A 323 10.08 -8.20 -1.69
N VAL A 324 9.78 -9.49 -1.88
CA VAL A 324 8.46 -9.96 -2.31
C VAL A 324 7.43 -9.75 -1.20
N HIS A 325 7.83 -9.98 0.06
CA HIS A 325 6.98 -9.64 1.19
C HIS A 325 6.68 -8.14 1.25
N VAL A 326 7.70 -7.28 1.10
CA VAL A 326 7.52 -5.82 1.08
C VAL A 326 6.60 -5.37 -0.06
N GLU A 327 6.78 -5.92 -1.26
CA GLU A 327 5.88 -5.68 -2.40
C GLU A 327 4.43 -6.03 -2.04
N SER A 328 4.19 -7.18 -1.39
CA SER A 328 2.85 -7.56 -0.95
C SER A 328 2.23 -6.59 0.07
N LEU A 329 3.05 -5.92 0.89
CA LEU A 329 2.58 -4.86 1.81
C LEU A 329 2.22 -3.59 1.05
N GLN A 330 3.02 -3.23 0.03
CA GLN A 330 2.72 -2.12 -0.86
C GLN A 330 1.40 -2.33 -1.60
N GLU A 331 1.18 -3.51 -2.18
CA GLU A 331 -0.05 -3.88 -2.87
C GLU A 331 -1.27 -3.77 -1.94
N LYS A 332 -1.16 -4.21 -0.68
CA LYS A 332 -2.25 -4.06 0.31
C LYS A 332 -2.62 -2.59 0.52
N ALA A 333 -1.64 -1.69 0.60
CA ALA A 333 -1.89 -0.26 0.73
C ALA A 333 -2.54 0.33 -0.54
N GLN A 334 -2.10 -0.09 -1.73
CA GLN A 334 -2.70 0.31 -3.01
C GLN A 334 -4.16 -0.17 -3.14
N VAL A 335 -4.46 -1.41 -2.75
CA VAL A 335 -5.82 -1.95 -2.76
C VAL A 335 -6.70 -1.20 -1.78
N ALA A 336 -6.21 -0.91 -0.57
CA ALA A 336 -6.94 -0.14 0.42
C ALA A 336 -7.28 1.27 -0.10
N LEU A 337 -6.30 1.95 -0.72
CA LEU A 337 -6.53 3.25 -1.36
C LEU A 337 -7.55 3.15 -2.50
N THR A 338 -7.41 2.16 -3.38
CA THR A 338 -8.35 1.96 -4.51
C THR A 338 -9.79 1.82 -4.03
N GLU A 339 -10.02 0.99 -3.00
CA GLU A 339 -11.36 0.81 -2.44
C GLU A 339 -11.86 2.07 -1.74
N TYR A 340 -10.97 2.80 -1.04
CA TYR A 340 -11.31 4.08 -0.42
C TYR A 340 -11.77 5.10 -1.47
N GLU A 341 -11.01 5.27 -2.56
CA GLU A 341 -11.35 6.17 -3.66
C GLU A 341 -12.70 5.85 -4.29
N ARG A 342 -12.96 4.56 -4.54
CA ARG A 342 -14.24 4.12 -5.12
C ARG A 342 -15.43 4.43 -4.23
N MET A 343 -15.24 4.41 -2.91
CA MET A 343 -16.30 4.62 -1.92
C MET A 343 -16.50 6.11 -1.58
N GLN A 344 -15.41 6.86 -1.38
CA GLN A 344 -15.47 8.26 -0.95
C GLN A 344 -15.55 9.25 -2.11
N TYR A 345 -14.95 8.93 -3.26
CA TYR A 345 -14.90 9.80 -4.43
C TYR A 345 -15.47 9.14 -5.69
N PRO A 346 -16.73 8.65 -5.67
CA PRO A 346 -17.33 7.94 -6.81
C PRO A 346 -17.46 8.82 -8.07
N SER A 347 -17.48 10.15 -7.91
CA SER A 347 -17.50 11.11 -9.01
C SER A 347 -16.13 11.35 -9.66
N GLN A 348 -15.04 10.84 -9.07
CA GLN A 348 -13.68 11.05 -9.55
C GLN A 348 -12.98 9.71 -9.85
N PRO A 349 -13.39 8.96 -10.89
CA PRO A 349 -12.88 7.62 -11.16
C PRO A 349 -11.36 7.57 -11.45
N GLN A 350 -10.76 8.71 -11.83
CA GLN A 350 -9.32 8.82 -12.10
C GLN A 350 -8.50 9.26 -10.88
N ARG A 351 -9.12 9.46 -9.70
CA ARG A 351 -8.45 10.02 -8.52
C ARG A 351 -7.32 9.13 -8.01
N PHE A 352 -7.56 7.81 -7.91
CA PHE A 352 -6.54 6.82 -7.58
C PHE A 352 -5.28 6.95 -8.46
N GLY A 353 -5.45 7.00 -9.79
CA GLY A 353 -4.34 7.16 -10.72
C GLY A 353 -3.61 8.50 -10.55
N ARG A 354 -4.35 9.60 -10.34
CA ARG A 354 -3.77 10.93 -10.10
C ARG A 354 -2.94 10.98 -8.82
N LEU A 355 -3.40 10.32 -7.76
CA LEU A 355 -2.69 10.18 -6.48
C LEU A 355 -1.39 9.38 -6.66
N LEU A 356 -1.44 8.20 -7.28
CA LEU A 356 -0.25 7.38 -7.52
C LEU A 356 0.79 8.09 -8.39
N LEU A 357 0.35 8.82 -9.42
CA LEU A 357 1.24 9.62 -10.28
C LEU A 357 1.92 10.80 -9.55
N ARG A 358 1.60 11.06 -8.27
CA ARG A 358 2.38 11.98 -7.45
C ARG A 358 3.68 11.35 -6.98
N LEU A 359 3.69 10.08 -6.60
CA LEU A 359 4.86 9.42 -5.98
C LEU A 359 6.14 9.51 -6.83
N PRO A 360 6.14 9.20 -8.15
CA PRO A 360 7.34 9.36 -8.97
C PRO A 360 7.84 10.81 -9.03
N ALA A 361 6.93 11.79 -9.00
CA ALA A 361 7.29 13.20 -9.00
C ALA A 361 7.87 13.66 -7.66
N LEU A 362 7.45 13.05 -6.54
CA LEU A 362 8.06 13.29 -5.22
C LEU A 362 9.50 12.77 -5.19
N ARG A 363 9.73 11.57 -5.73
CA ARG A 363 11.07 10.95 -5.82
C ARG A 363 12.06 11.74 -6.67
N ALA A 364 11.57 12.51 -7.64
CA ALA A 364 12.40 13.39 -8.46
C ALA A 364 13.00 14.58 -7.66
N VAL A 365 12.44 14.90 -6.48
CA VAL A 365 12.99 15.94 -5.61
C VAL A 365 14.24 15.42 -4.91
N PRO A 366 15.41 16.07 -5.08
CA PRO A 366 16.65 15.62 -4.47
C PRO A 366 16.59 15.66 -2.94
N ALA A 367 16.89 14.54 -2.28
CA ALA A 367 16.89 14.46 -0.83
C ALA A 367 17.91 15.43 -0.17
N ASN A 368 19.03 15.68 -0.85
CA ASN A 368 20.03 16.65 -0.42
C ASN A 368 19.53 18.11 -0.42
N LEU A 369 18.58 18.46 -1.29
CA LEU A 369 17.92 19.77 -1.27
C LEU A 369 17.15 19.94 0.05
N ILE A 370 16.34 18.95 0.41
CA ILE A 370 15.55 18.99 1.66
C ILE A 370 16.49 19.08 2.87
N SER A 371 17.59 18.33 2.85
CA SER A 371 18.66 18.42 3.85
C SER A 371 19.25 19.83 3.97
N GLN A 372 19.60 20.45 2.85
CA GLN A 372 20.15 21.81 2.81
C GLN A 372 19.15 22.87 3.30
N LEU A 373 17.88 22.74 2.91
CA LEU A 373 16.84 23.70 3.25
C LEU A 373 16.47 23.69 4.74
N PHE A 374 16.35 22.49 5.34
CA PHE A 374 15.72 22.38 6.65
C PHE A 374 16.64 21.86 7.76
N PHE A 375 17.63 21.04 7.42
CA PHE A 375 18.35 20.24 8.42
C PHE A 375 19.81 20.65 8.59
N MET A 376 20.44 21.25 7.58
CA MET A 376 21.84 21.68 7.65
C MET A 376 22.15 22.56 8.86
N ARG A 377 21.21 23.43 9.26
CA ARG A 377 21.35 24.31 10.42
C ARG A 377 21.19 23.59 11.77
N LEU A 378 20.48 22.46 11.78
CA LEU A 378 20.15 21.69 12.99
C LEU A 378 21.16 20.57 13.26
N VAL A 379 21.59 19.85 12.21
CA VAL A 379 22.43 18.64 12.31
C VAL A 379 23.77 18.76 11.59
N GLY A 380 24.05 19.91 10.99
CA GLY A 380 25.26 20.14 10.21
C GLY A 380 25.34 19.22 8.99
N LYS A 381 26.53 18.67 8.76
CA LYS A 381 26.84 17.78 7.62
C LYS A 381 26.41 16.32 7.84
N THR A 382 25.71 16.03 8.94
CA THR A 382 25.26 14.66 9.26
C THR A 382 24.17 14.23 8.27
N PRO A 383 24.35 13.13 7.53
CA PRO A 383 23.32 12.65 6.61
C PRO A 383 22.04 12.27 7.35
N ILE A 384 20.89 12.61 6.78
CA ILE A 384 19.58 12.33 7.38
C ILE A 384 19.36 10.82 7.55
N GLU A 385 19.90 10.02 6.64
CA GLU A 385 19.89 8.56 6.66
C GLU A 385 20.61 7.97 7.89
N THR A 386 21.57 8.71 8.45
CA THR A 386 22.25 8.34 9.70
C THR A 386 21.34 8.63 10.88
N LEU A 387 20.73 9.81 10.92
CA LEU A 387 19.79 10.20 11.96
C LEU A 387 18.57 9.28 12.00
N ILE A 388 18.01 8.91 10.85
CA ILE A 388 16.88 7.98 10.75
C ILE A 388 17.26 6.61 11.30
N ARG A 389 18.44 6.08 10.93
CA ARG A 389 18.94 4.83 11.51
C ARG A 389 19.00 4.93 13.03
N ASP A 390 19.59 6.01 13.54
CA ASP A 390 19.78 6.17 14.97
C ASP A 390 18.43 6.33 15.68
N MET A 391 17.49 7.12 15.14
CA MET A 391 16.12 7.24 15.64
C MET A 391 15.39 5.89 15.68
N GLN A 392 15.55 5.07 14.63
CA GLN A 392 14.91 3.76 14.54
C GLN A 392 15.49 2.77 15.55
N LEU A 393 16.80 2.81 15.80
CA LEU A 393 17.47 1.94 16.77
C LEU A 393 17.29 2.39 18.23
N SER A 394 17.11 3.69 18.47
CA SER A 394 17.10 4.27 19.82
C SER A 394 15.79 4.07 20.60
N GLY A 395 14.74 3.52 19.99
CA GLY A 395 13.54 3.06 20.70
C GLY A 395 12.61 4.14 21.27
N SER A 396 13.07 5.33 21.68
CA SER A 396 12.34 6.61 21.86
C SER A 396 13.24 7.67 22.54
N SER A 397 13.04 8.95 22.18
CA SER A 397 13.65 10.18 22.70
C SER A 397 15.10 10.51 22.26
N ILE A 398 15.25 10.95 21.01
CA ILE A 398 16.33 11.91 20.72
C ILE A 398 15.85 13.28 21.20
N SER A 399 16.32 13.70 22.37
CA SER A 399 16.25 15.11 22.76
C SER A 399 17.25 15.88 21.89
N TRP A 400 16.76 16.70 20.97
CA TRP A 400 17.62 17.66 20.28
C TRP A 400 18.25 18.59 21.33
N PRO A 401 19.55 18.94 21.23
CA PRO A 401 20.23 19.78 22.21
C PRO A 401 19.80 21.26 22.18
N TYR A 402 18.58 21.58 21.74
CA TYR A 402 18.07 22.95 21.66
C TYR A 402 16.72 23.08 22.36
N VAL A 403 16.78 23.21 23.68
CA VAL A 403 15.85 24.08 24.40
C VAL A 403 16.63 25.37 24.60
N PRO A 404 16.29 26.49 23.94
CA PRO A 404 16.80 27.78 24.38
C PRO A 404 16.26 28.00 25.79
N GLY A 405 17.16 28.09 26.77
CA GLY A 405 16.80 28.55 28.10
C GLY A 405 16.24 29.97 28.01
N GLN A 406 15.08 30.14 28.64
CA GLN A 406 14.43 31.37 29.14
C GLN A 406 14.54 32.66 28.33
#